data_AF-A0A4Y3WSK6-F1
#
_entry.id   AF-A0A4Y3WSK6-F1
#
_cell.length_a   1.000
_cell.length_b   1.000
_cell.length_c   1.000
_cell.angle_alpha   90.00
_cell.angle_beta   90.00
_cell.angle_gamma   90.00
#
_symmetry.space_group_name_H-M   'P 1'
#
loop_
_entity.id
_entity.type
_entity.pdbx_description
1 polymer ?
#
loop_
_entity_poly.entity_id
_entity_poly.type
_entity_poly.pdbx_seq_one_letter_code
_entity_poly.pdbx_strand_id
1 'polypeptide(L)'
;MRRTTALLAAALLLTLSGCTGADPAPAAPAPPSAAPPSAAPGAPAPPVASLEIATSNAQDQVVTLRFDVVSLERDGADTRLALRIANLSDEFEYRPGADLSAGAISDFTLSGVSLIDLTTDLRHLVLTDTAGGCVCSDVGSTTVPAGSAVDVRASYPSPAADEVDIQLGELGIVPAIAVSDR
;
A
#
# COMPACT_ATOMS: atom_id res chain seq x y z
N MET A 1 -52.20 -27.66 12.89
CA MET A 1 -51.86 -27.43 14.31
C MET A 1 -51.15 -26.10 14.43
N ARG A 2 -51.77 -25.10 15.08
CA ARG A 2 -51.19 -23.78 15.35
C ARG A 2 -50.29 -23.86 16.59
N ARG A 3 -49.10 -23.27 16.56
CA ARG A 3 -48.31 -22.95 17.77
C ARG A 3 -47.94 -21.47 17.76
N THR A 4 -48.02 -20.92 18.95
CA THR A 4 -48.19 -19.52 19.31
C THR A 4 -46.85 -18.83 19.60
N THR A 5 -46.89 -17.50 19.50
CA THR A 5 -45.91 -16.42 19.70
C THR A 5 -45.05 -16.46 20.97
N ALA A 6 -43.87 -15.80 20.91
CA ALA A 6 -43.37 -14.89 21.96
C ALA A 6 -42.22 -13.99 21.45
N LEU A 7 -42.40 -12.66 21.52
CA LEU A 7 -41.33 -11.65 21.47
C LEU A 7 -40.62 -11.59 22.83
N LEU A 8 -39.31 -11.31 22.85
CA LEU A 8 -38.69 -10.65 24.00
C LEU A 8 -37.56 -9.71 23.54
N ALA A 9 -37.77 -8.42 23.74
CA ALA A 9 -36.77 -7.35 23.67
C ALA A 9 -36.12 -7.18 25.05
N ALA A 10 -34.82 -6.89 25.09
CA ALA A 10 -34.17 -6.37 26.29
C ALA A 10 -33.06 -5.39 25.89
N ALA A 11 -33.33 -4.11 26.13
CA ALA A 11 -32.38 -3.01 26.08
C ALA A 11 -31.44 -3.08 27.30
N LEU A 12 -30.16 -2.74 27.13
CA LEU A 12 -29.22 -2.62 28.23
C LEU A 12 -28.67 -1.18 28.29
N LEU A 13 -28.88 -0.57 29.45
CA LEU A 13 -28.67 0.84 29.79
C LEU A 13 -27.20 1.20 30.06
N LEU A 14 -26.87 2.46 29.75
CA LEU A 14 -25.63 3.17 30.12
C LEU A 14 -25.54 3.39 31.63
N THR A 15 -24.34 3.28 32.19
CA THR A 15 -23.99 3.84 33.50
C THR A 15 -22.80 4.80 33.36
N LEU A 16 -23.02 6.07 33.72
CA LEU A 16 -21.99 7.05 33.98
C LEU A 16 -21.57 6.93 35.46
N SER A 17 -20.28 6.89 35.73
CA SER A 17 -19.71 7.16 37.06
C SER A 17 -18.66 8.25 36.94
N GLY A 18 -18.99 9.41 37.50
CA GLY A 18 -18.05 10.50 37.74
C GLY A 18 -17.12 10.14 38.89
N CYS A 19 -15.84 10.46 38.73
CA CYS A 19 -14.86 10.44 39.80
C CYS A 19 -14.45 11.87 40.10
N THR A 20 -14.87 12.36 41.26
CA THR A 20 -14.53 13.66 41.82
C THR A 20 -13.33 13.51 42.74
N GLY A 21 -12.39 14.46 42.67
CA GLY A 21 -11.54 14.77 43.82
C GLY A 21 -10.05 14.65 43.56
N ALA A 22 -9.38 15.80 43.48
CA ALA A 22 -8.32 16.21 44.41
C ALA A 22 -7.68 17.50 43.86
N ASP A 23 -7.88 18.62 44.56
CA ASP A 23 -7.11 19.85 44.36
C ASP A 23 -5.71 19.68 44.97
N PRO A 24 -4.62 19.79 44.20
CA PRO A 24 -3.29 19.97 44.74
C PRO A 24 -2.99 21.45 45.02
N ALA A 25 -2.22 21.66 46.09
CA ALA A 25 -1.80 22.95 46.61
C ALA A 25 -1.06 23.84 45.58
N PRO A 26 -1.05 25.18 45.75
CA PRO A 26 -0.39 26.08 44.81
C PRO A 26 1.13 25.90 44.82
N ALA A 27 1.69 25.49 43.68
CA ALA A 27 3.11 25.53 43.42
C ALA A 27 3.58 26.96 43.13
N ALA A 28 4.75 27.32 43.65
CA ALA A 28 5.42 28.59 43.41
C ALA A 28 5.74 28.80 41.91
N PRO A 29 5.75 30.05 41.41
CA PRO A 29 5.99 30.33 39.99
C PRO A 29 7.43 30.01 39.59
N ALA A 30 7.57 29.15 38.58
CA ALA A 30 8.84 28.88 37.90
C ALA A 30 9.20 30.04 36.93
N PRO A 31 10.50 30.31 36.70
CA PRO A 31 10.95 31.34 35.75
C PRO A 31 10.61 30.96 34.30
N PRO A 32 10.50 31.95 33.38
CA PRO A 32 10.06 31.71 32.01
C PRO A 32 11.03 30.81 31.24
N SER A 33 10.51 29.67 30.77
CA SER A 33 11.20 28.74 29.87
C SER A 33 11.23 29.33 28.46
N ALA A 34 12.43 29.46 27.89
CA ALA A 34 12.63 29.92 26.53
C ALA A 34 11.96 28.96 25.52
N ALA A 35 11.21 29.50 24.57
CA ALA A 35 10.59 28.75 23.50
C ALA A 35 11.67 28.02 22.66
N PRO A 36 11.44 26.76 22.24
CA PRO A 36 12.31 26.11 21.27
C PRO A 36 12.23 26.84 19.93
N PRO A 37 13.35 26.97 19.20
CA PRO A 37 13.34 27.60 17.88
C PRO A 37 12.43 26.80 16.94
N SER A 38 11.58 27.54 16.23
CA SER A 38 10.71 27.03 15.17
C SER A 38 11.57 26.32 14.12
N ALA A 39 11.40 25.01 13.98
CA ALA A 39 12.04 24.24 12.93
C ALA A 39 11.48 24.71 11.57
N ALA A 40 12.36 25.24 10.72
CA ALA A 40 12.03 25.49 9.32
C ALA A 40 11.57 24.17 8.65
N PRO A 41 10.65 24.22 7.67
CA PRO A 41 10.28 23.04 6.89
C PRO A 41 11.54 22.41 6.27
N GLY A 42 11.81 21.16 6.64
CA GLY A 42 12.92 20.40 6.09
C GLY A 42 12.79 20.32 4.58
N ALA A 43 13.86 20.70 3.88
CA ALA A 43 14.00 20.43 2.46
C ALA A 43 13.78 18.93 2.19
N PRO A 44 13.25 18.55 1.01
CA PRO A 44 13.09 17.15 0.65
C PRO A 44 14.43 16.43 0.80
N ALA A 45 14.44 15.33 1.56
CA ALA A 45 15.61 14.48 1.62
C ALA A 45 15.95 14.01 0.19
N PRO A 46 17.23 14.01 -0.21
CA PRO A 46 17.62 13.47 -1.51
C PRO A 46 17.18 11.99 -1.60
N PRO A 47 16.79 11.50 -2.79
CA PRO A 47 16.39 10.12 -2.93
C PRO A 47 17.54 9.23 -2.49
N VAL A 48 17.32 8.42 -1.46
CA VAL A 48 18.16 7.25 -1.22
C VAL A 48 18.10 6.43 -2.50
N ALA A 49 19.26 6.17 -3.10
CA ALA A 49 19.36 5.26 -4.22
C ALA A 49 18.95 3.86 -3.71
N SER A 50 17.67 3.54 -3.84
CA SER A 50 17.19 2.18 -3.78
C SER A 50 17.90 1.43 -4.91
N LEU A 51 18.67 0.38 -4.60
CA LEU A 51 19.17 -0.50 -5.65
C LEU A 51 17.96 -1.25 -6.23
N GLU A 52 17.48 -0.83 -7.38
CA GLU A 52 16.51 -1.61 -8.15
C GLU A 52 17.16 -2.89 -8.69
N ILE A 53 16.46 -4.01 -8.56
CA ILE A 53 16.91 -5.32 -9.06
C ILE A 53 16.51 -5.55 -10.53
N ALA A 54 15.50 -4.80 -11.01
CA ALA A 54 15.10 -4.77 -12.41
C ALA A 54 14.32 -3.48 -12.72
N THR A 55 14.29 -3.11 -14.01
CA THR A 55 13.53 -1.97 -14.51
C THR A 55 12.77 -2.36 -15.77
N SER A 56 11.54 -1.87 -15.88
CA SER A 56 10.73 -1.93 -17.11
C SER A 56 10.15 -0.57 -17.44
N ASN A 57 9.94 -0.29 -18.73
CA ASN A 57 9.24 0.92 -19.15
C ASN A 57 7.93 0.54 -19.82
N ALA A 58 6.89 1.31 -19.56
CA ALA A 58 5.63 1.24 -20.31
C ALA A 58 5.34 2.61 -20.90
N GLN A 59 4.79 2.64 -22.10
CA GLN A 59 4.38 3.88 -22.75
C GLN A 59 3.06 3.65 -23.46
N ASP A 60 2.10 4.54 -23.19
CA ASP A 60 0.95 4.76 -24.06
C ASP A 60 1.13 6.14 -24.76
N GLN A 61 0.20 6.55 -25.61
CA GLN A 61 0.27 7.76 -26.43
C GLN A 61 0.53 9.05 -25.63
N VAL A 62 0.24 9.04 -24.32
CA VAL A 62 0.20 10.24 -23.48
C VAL A 62 1.11 10.14 -22.25
N VAL A 63 1.34 8.93 -21.73
CA VAL A 63 2.08 8.72 -20.48
C VAL A 63 3.24 7.75 -20.70
N THR A 64 4.43 8.12 -20.23
CA THR A 64 5.61 7.25 -20.17
C THR A 64 5.92 6.93 -18.71
N LEU A 65 6.01 5.64 -18.40
CA LEU A 65 6.22 5.12 -17.06
C LEU A 65 7.49 4.28 -17.00
N ARG A 66 8.14 4.35 -15.85
CA ARG A 66 9.20 3.42 -15.47
C ARG A 66 8.82 2.70 -14.19
N PHE A 67 8.99 1.40 -14.21
CA PHE A 67 8.71 0.48 -13.12
C PHE A 67 10.03 -0.10 -12.65
N ASP A 68 10.49 0.34 -11.48
CA ASP A 68 11.71 -0.13 -10.86
C ASP A 68 11.34 -1.14 -9.77
N VAL A 69 11.66 -2.42 -9.99
CA VAL A 69 11.49 -3.48 -9.00
C VAL A 69 12.56 -3.29 -7.94
N VAL A 70 12.14 -2.91 -6.74
CA VAL A 70 13.07 -2.63 -5.63
C VAL A 70 13.42 -3.93 -4.90
N SER A 71 12.42 -4.76 -4.61
CA SER A 71 12.67 -6.10 -4.07
C SER A 71 11.49 -7.05 -4.31
N LEU A 72 11.78 -8.34 -4.30
CA LEU A 72 10.80 -9.41 -4.29
C LEU A 72 11.24 -10.46 -3.27
N GLU A 73 10.63 -10.42 -2.09
CA GLU A 73 11.11 -11.15 -0.91
C GLU A 73 10.09 -12.19 -0.45
N ARG A 74 10.51 -13.45 -0.33
CA ARG A 74 9.75 -14.55 0.26
C ARG A 74 9.95 -14.57 1.78
N ASP A 75 8.84 -14.62 2.51
CA ASP A 75 8.78 -14.75 3.97
C ASP A 75 7.72 -15.81 4.32
N GLY A 76 8.17 -17.07 4.40
CA GLY A 76 7.30 -18.21 4.63
C GLY A 76 6.26 -18.40 3.52
N ALA A 77 4.98 -18.32 3.88
CA ALA A 77 3.86 -18.54 2.97
C ALA A 77 3.56 -17.34 2.06
N ASP A 78 4.16 -16.18 2.34
CA ASP A 78 3.91 -14.94 1.62
C ASP A 78 5.16 -14.45 0.89
N THR A 79 4.96 -13.76 -0.23
CA THR A 79 6.01 -13.06 -0.98
C THR A 79 5.61 -11.61 -1.15
N ARG A 80 6.53 -10.67 -0.90
CA ARG A 80 6.27 -9.23 -0.95
C ARG A 80 7.07 -8.58 -2.06
N LEU A 81 6.35 -7.92 -2.97
CA LEU A 81 6.91 -7.05 -3.99
C LEU A 81 7.01 -5.62 -3.46
N ALA A 82 8.15 -4.98 -3.69
CA ALA A 82 8.33 -3.54 -3.57
C ALA A 82 8.68 -2.96 -4.96
N LEU A 83 7.93 -1.94 -5.36
CA LEU A 83 8.00 -1.35 -6.70
C LEU A 83 8.04 0.18 -6.58
N ARG A 84 8.90 0.82 -7.35
CA ARG A 84 8.86 2.27 -7.58
C ARG A 84 8.29 2.53 -8.96
N ILE A 85 7.28 3.39 -9.02
CA ILE A 85 6.63 3.79 -10.28
C ILE A 85 6.97 5.26 -10.52
N ALA A 86 7.77 5.52 -11.56
CA ALA A 86 8.13 6.86 -11.98
C ALA A 86 7.32 7.27 -13.22
N ASN A 87 6.72 8.46 -13.17
CA ASN A 87 6.08 9.08 -14.32
C ASN A 87 7.11 9.96 -15.04
N LEU A 88 7.57 9.49 -16.19
CA LEU A 88 8.57 10.15 -17.03
C LEU A 88 7.94 11.08 -18.09
N SER A 89 6.64 11.30 -18.02
CA SER A 89 5.92 12.20 -18.92
C SER A 89 6.23 13.65 -18.59
N ASP A 90 6.07 14.53 -19.58
CA ASP A 90 6.36 15.97 -19.42
C ASP A 90 5.23 16.73 -18.73
N GLU A 91 3.97 16.37 -18.99
CA GLU A 91 2.80 17.17 -18.55
C GLU A 91 1.70 16.34 -17.86
N PHE A 92 1.56 15.07 -18.23
CA PHE A 92 0.42 14.26 -17.80
C PHE A 92 0.68 13.57 -16.46
N GLU A 93 -0.32 13.60 -15.58
CA GLU A 93 -0.30 12.84 -14.34
C GLU A 93 -0.71 11.38 -14.57
N TYR A 94 -0.15 10.47 -13.78
CA TYR A 94 -0.46 9.05 -13.82
C TYR A 94 -1.28 8.62 -12.60
N ARG A 95 -2.19 7.65 -12.75
CA ARG A 95 -3.08 7.17 -11.69
C ARG A 95 -2.88 5.66 -11.47
N PRO A 96 -1.89 5.25 -10.65
CA PRO A 96 -1.54 3.83 -10.48
C PRO A 96 -2.73 2.97 -10.07
N GLY A 97 -3.59 3.46 -9.18
CA GLY A 97 -4.77 2.70 -8.75
C GLY A 97 -5.76 2.41 -9.87
N ALA A 98 -5.86 3.26 -10.90
CA ALA A 98 -6.75 3.01 -12.02
C ALA A 98 -6.18 1.92 -12.93
N ASP A 99 -4.93 2.09 -13.34
CA ASP A 99 -4.32 1.28 -14.41
C ASP A 99 -3.73 -0.05 -13.92
N LEU A 100 -3.49 -0.18 -12.61
CA LEU A 100 -2.96 -1.41 -11.99
C LEU A 100 -4.00 -2.16 -11.15
N SER A 101 -5.29 -1.80 -11.25
CA SER A 101 -6.36 -2.54 -10.58
C SER A 101 -6.90 -3.70 -11.42
N ALA A 102 -7.33 -4.77 -10.77
CA ALA A 102 -8.00 -5.91 -11.42
C ALA A 102 -9.54 -5.73 -11.50
N GLY A 103 -10.08 -4.66 -10.89
CA GLY A 103 -11.49 -4.47 -10.61
C GLY A 103 -12.15 -3.35 -11.43
N ALA A 104 -13.34 -2.93 -10.99
CA ALA A 104 -14.00 -1.77 -11.58
C ALA A 104 -13.21 -0.48 -11.25
N ILE A 105 -13.40 0.56 -12.07
CA ILE A 105 -12.69 1.87 -12.04
C ILE A 105 -12.62 2.55 -10.65
N SER A 106 -13.40 2.09 -9.67
CA SER A 106 -13.45 2.58 -8.29
C SER A 106 -12.40 2.02 -7.33
N ASP A 107 -11.79 0.87 -7.64
CA ASP A 107 -11.10 0.08 -6.61
C ASP A 107 -9.62 0.43 -6.46
N PHE A 108 -9.19 1.55 -7.05
CA PHE A 108 -7.88 2.19 -6.97
C PHE A 108 -6.76 1.46 -6.20
N THR A 109 -6.33 0.31 -6.69
CA THR A 109 -5.39 -0.60 -6.00
C THR A 109 -4.40 -1.18 -6.99
N LEU A 110 -3.40 -1.90 -6.46
CA LEU A 110 -2.42 -2.65 -7.24
C LEU A 110 -2.86 -4.11 -7.48
N SER A 111 -4.14 -4.41 -7.32
CA SER A 111 -4.71 -5.76 -7.37
C SER A 111 -4.52 -6.47 -8.72
N GLY A 112 -4.29 -5.71 -9.80
CA GLY A 112 -4.00 -6.21 -11.15
C GLY A 112 -2.53 -6.60 -11.37
N VAL A 113 -1.63 -6.24 -10.45
CA VAL A 113 -0.23 -6.69 -10.51
C VAL A 113 -0.16 -8.13 -10.02
N SER A 114 0.40 -9.04 -10.82
CA SER A 114 0.49 -10.47 -10.49
C SER A 114 1.88 -11.04 -10.75
N LEU A 115 2.21 -12.15 -10.09
CA LEU A 115 3.43 -12.92 -10.35
C LEU A 115 3.08 -14.16 -11.16
N ILE A 116 3.85 -14.46 -12.20
CA ILE A 116 3.74 -15.71 -12.96
C ILE A 116 4.89 -16.61 -12.55
N ASP A 117 4.57 -17.73 -11.91
CA ASP A 117 5.56 -18.72 -11.46
C ASP A 117 6.15 -19.45 -12.67
N LEU A 118 7.46 -19.29 -12.92
CA LEU A 118 8.10 -19.86 -14.10
C LEU A 118 8.28 -21.38 -14.06
N THR A 119 8.04 -22.02 -12.91
CA THR A 119 8.09 -23.47 -12.77
C THR A 119 6.74 -24.11 -13.05
N THR A 120 5.65 -23.46 -12.64
CA THR A 120 4.30 -24.03 -12.66
C THR A 120 3.35 -23.33 -13.64
N ASP A 121 3.74 -22.18 -14.18
CA ASP A 121 2.92 -21.28 -15.01
C ASP A 121 1.68 -20.74 -14.28
N LEU A 122 1.68 -20.81 -12.94
CA LEU A 122 0.58 -20.31 -12.12
C LEU A 122 0.67 -18.80 -11.96
N ARG A 123 -0.49 -18.13 -12.10
CA ARG A 123 -0.65 -16.71 -11.79
C ARG A 123 -0.99 -16.53 -10.31
N HIS A 124 -0.08 -15.93 -9.56
CA HIS A 124 -0.27 -15.51 -8.18
C HIS A 124 -0.86 -14.10 -8.16
N LEU A 125 -2.10 -13.99 -7.67
CA LEU A 125 -2.78 -12.72 -7.45
C LEU A 125 -2.38 -12.12 -6.10
N VAL A 126 -2.56 -10.80 -5.96
CA VAL A 126 -2.35 -10.11 -4.68
C VAL A 126 -3.24 -10.73 -3.60
N LEU A 127 -2.68 -10.96 -2.42
CA LEU A 127 -3.42 -11.43 -1.26
C LEU A 127 -4.55 -10.45 -0.94
N THR A 128 -5.65 -10.98 -0.41
CA THR A 128 -6.82 -10.20 -0.01
C THR A 128 -7.05 -10.40 1.49
N ASP A 129 -7.37 -9.34 2.20
CA ASP A 129 -7.71 -9.40 3.62
C ASP A 129 -9.10 -9.99 3.86
N THR A 130 -9.49 -10.12 5.13
CA THR A 130 -10.81 -10.68 5.51
C THR A 130 -12.00 -9.81 5.08
N ALA A 131 -11.77 -8.56 4.72
CA ALA A 131 -12.79 -7.61 4.27
C ALA A 131 -12.88 -7.52 2.74
N GLY A 132 -12.01 -8.22 2.00
CA GLY A 132 -11.95 -8.17 0.54
C GLY A 132 -10.99 -7.12 -0.03
N GLY A 133 -10.21 -6.44 0.81
CA GLY A 133 -9.22 -5.44 0.38
C GLY A 133 -7.88 -6.07 -0.03
N CYS A 134 -7.19 -5.50 -1.01
CA CYS A 134 -5.84 -5.97 -1.35
C CYS A 134 -4.89 -5.80 -0.15
N VAL A 135 -3.99 -6.76 0.05
CA VAL A 135 -2.84 -6.60 0.93
C VAL A 135 -1.72 -5.91 0.15
N CYS A 136 -2.00 -4.66 -0.23
CA CYS A 136 -1.13 -3.81 -1.03
C CYS A 136 -1.16 -2.36 -0.54
N SER A 137 -0.24 -1.52 -1.03
CA SER A 137 -0.30 -0.08 -0.76
C SER A 137 -1.65 0.47 -1.22
N ASP A 138 -2.32 1.21 -0.34
CA ASP A 138 -3.49 1.99 -0.72
C ASP A 138 -3.02 3.19 -1.56
N VAL A 139 -3.26 3.11 -2.86
CA VAL A 139 -2.96 4.17 -3.81
C VAL A 139 -4.19 5.01 -4.15
N GLY A 140 -5.39 4.67 -3.66
CA GLY A 140 -6.62 5.46 -3.73
C GLY A 140 -6.73 6.44 -4.92
N SER A 141 -7.11 7.68 -4.64
CA SER A 141 -7.13 8.72 -5.68
C SER A 141 -5.74 9.32 -5.99
N THR A 142 -4.64 8.68 -5.60
CA THR A 142 -3.28 9.21 -5.76
C THR A 142 -2.97 9.40 -7.24
N THR A 143 -2.50 10.60 -7.55
CA THR A 143 -1.88 10.92 -8.84
C THR A 143 -0.36 11.01 -8.65
N VAL A 144 0.38 10.57 -9.65
CA VAL A 144 1.83 10.71 -9.75
C VAL A 144 2.09 11.80 -10.79
N PRO A 145 2.48 13.01 -10.36
CA PRO A 145 2.76 14.10 -11.29
C PRO A 145 3.86 13.76 -12.29
N ALA A 146 3.89 14.48 -13.41
CA ALA A 146 5.01 14.46 -14.35
C ALA A 146 6.36 14.63 -13.63
N GLY A 147 7.35 13.83 -14.01
CA GLY A 147 8.69 13.81 -13.41
C GLY A 147 8.77 13.29 -11.97
N SER A 148 7.67 12.80 -11.39
CA SER A 148 7.62 12.32 -10.00
C SER A 148 7.54 10.79 -9.94
N ALA A 149 7.73 10.23 -8.73
CA ALA A 149 7.64 8.80 -8.49
C ALA A 149 6.91 8.48 -7.18
N VAL A 150 6.35 7.27 -7.11
CA VAL A 150 5.70 6.71 -5.91
C VAL A 150 6.23 5.31 -5.63
N ASP A 151 6.44 5.01 -4.35
CA ASP A 151 6.83 3.68 -3.89
C ASP A 151 5.60 2.91 -3.41
N VAL A 152 5.45 1.69 -3.92
CA VAL A 152 4.29 0.84 -3.64
C VAL A 152 4.70 -0.59 -3.32
N ARG A 153 3.82 -1.31 -2.64
CA ARG A 153 4.05 -2.71 -2.26
C ARG A 153 2.80 -3.56 -2.45
N ALA A 154 2.99 -4.85 -2.69
CA ALA A 154 1.93 -5.84 -2.75
C ALA A 154 2.43 -7.18 -2.17
N SER A 155 1.53 -7.90 -1.49
CA SER A 155 1.82 -9.23 -0.94
C SER A 155 1.09 -10.31 -1.74
N TYR A 156 1.73 -11.45 -1.92
CA TYR A 156 1.30 -12.58 -2.75
C TYR A 156 1.44 -13.89 -1.97
N PRO A 157 0.67 -14.93 -2.29
CA PRO A 157 1.04 -16.28 -1.87
C PRO A 157 2.39 -16.65 -2.50
N SER A 158 3.28 -17.24 -1.71
CA SER A 158 4.64 -17.57 -2.17
C SER A 158 4.61 -18.49 -3.39
N PRO A 159 5.30 -18.12 -4.49
CA PRO A 159 5.53 -19.01 -5.62
C PRO A 159 6.45 -20.16 -5.17
N ALA A 160 6.37 -21.30 -5.86
CA ALA A 160 7.29 -22.40 -5.65
C ALA A 160 8.62 -22.16 -6.38
N ALA A 161 8.60 -21.38 -7.46
CA ALA A 161 9.77 -20.99 -8.23
C ALA A 161 10.64 -19.95 -7.51
N ASP A 162 11.95 -20.00 -7.72
CA ASP A 162 12.88 -18.95 -7.28
C ASP A 162 12.97 -17.78 -8.27
N GLU A 163 12.22 -17.85 -9.36
CA GLU A 163 12.13 -16.82 -10.40
C GLU A 163 10.68 -16.71 -10.90
N VAL A 164 10.21 -15.48 -11.09
CA VAL A 164 8.86 -15.18 -11.58
C VAL A 164 8.87 -14.06 -12.62
N ASP A 165 7.86 -14.04 -13.47
CA ASP A 165 7.56 -12.83 -14.24
C ASP A 165 6.59 -11.94 -13.45
N ILE A 166 6.85 -10.64 -13.40
CA ILE A 166 5.91 -9.67 -12.81
C ILE A 166 5.03 -9.11 -13.92
N GLN A 167 3.74 -9.40 -13.89
CA GLN A 167 2.78 -8.81 -14.81
C GLN A 167 2.16 -7.54 -14.21
N LEU A 168 2.38 -6.40 -14.86
CA LEU A 168 1.93 -5.06 -14.48
C LEU A 168 0.56 -4.75 -15.11
N GLY A 169 -0.41 -5.66 -14.95
CA GLY A 169 -1.70 -5.57 -15.63
C GLY A 169 -1.55 -5.58 -17.16
N GLU A 170 -2.17 -4.62 -17.83
CA GLU A 170 -2.08 -4.43 -19.28
C GLU A 170 -0.83 -3.64 -19.72
N LEU A 171 -0.09 -3.04 -18.77
CA LEU A 171 1.07 -2.20 -19.07
C LEU A 171 2.31 -2.99 -19.47
N GLY A 172 2.34 -4.30 -19.18
CA GLY A 172 3.39 -5.20 -19.65
C GLY A 172 3.89 -6.18 -18.60
N ILE A 173 5.07 -6.72 -18.86
CA ILE A 173 5.70 -7.76 -18.05
C ILE A 173 7.15 -7.35 -17.74
N VAL A 174 7.59 -7.63 -16.51
CA VAL A 174 9.00 -7.60 -16.11
C VAL A 174 9.45 -9.06 -15.94
N PRO A 175 10.23 -9.60 -16.87
CA PRO A 175 10.52 -11.03 -16.88
C PRO A 175 11.65 -11.41 -15.91
N ALA A 176 11.67 -12.69 -15.52
CA ALA A 176 12.82 -13.33 -14.89
C ALA A 176 13.32 -12.65 -13.61
N ILE A 177 12.40 -12.30 -12.70
CA ILE A 177 12.72 -11.67 -11.42
C ILE A 177 12.99 -12.74 -10.36
N ALA A 178 14.21 -12.74 -9.83
CA ALA A 178 14.59 -13.60 -8.73
C ALA A 178 13.80 -13.27 -7.44
N VAL A 179 13.26 -14.30 -6.80
CA VAL A 179 12.64 -14.22 -5.48
C VAL A 179 13.71 -14.48 -4.44
N SER A 180 13.95 -13.51 -3.54
CA SER A 180 14.94 -13.64 -2.47
C SER A 180 14.29 -14.11 -1.17
N ASP A 181 14.91 -15.02 -0.43
CA ASP A 181 14.46 -15.37 0.92
C ASP A 181 14.92 -14.31 1.93
N ARG A 182 14.06 -13.97 2.89
CA ARG A 182 14.33 -12.97 3.94
C ARG A 182 14.87 -13.56 5.24
#